data_AF-A0A351UWT7-F1
#
_entry.id   AF-A0A351UWT7-F1
#
_cell.length_a   1.000
_cell.length_b   1.000
_cell.length_c   1.000
_cell.angle_alpha   90.00
_cell.angle_beta   90.00
_cell.angle_gamma   90.00
#
_symmetry.space_group_name_H-M   'P 1'
#
loop_
_entity.id
_entity.type
_entity.pdbx_description
1 polymer ?
#
loop_
_entity_poly.entity_id
_entity_poly.type
_entity_poly.pdbx_seq_one_letter_code
_entity_poly.pdbx_strand_id
1 'polypeptide(L)'
;YASQRPLSATWTVTGSGAFIVGTRKSHVRITGVTIGKIVDYGLKDSMNMGACMAPAACDTIVTNLEDFGRKESDYDQIITGDLGYIGQSILFDLMRKRGKDIKENHKDCGMLIFDQQTQDTHSGGSGCGCAATTLASFILPKVENGEWRRVLFVPTGALMSTVSYNEGESVPGIAHAIVLEHADVAVE
;
A
#
# COMPACT_ATOMS: atom_id res chain seq x y z
N TYR A 1 12.87 -8.99 -27.24
CA TYR A 1 11.92 -8.28 -28.12
C TYR A 1 10.72 -9.21 -28.33
N ALA A 2 9.49 -8.69 -28.22
CA ALA A 2 8.24 -9.48 -28.12
C ALA A 2 8.14 -10.42 -26.90
N SER A 3 8.41 -9.91 -25.69
CA SER A 3 8.11 -10.63 -24.45
C SER A 3 6.64 -10.45 -24.08
N GLN A 4 5.94 -11.55 -23.84
CA GLN A 4 4.61 -11.52 -23.23
C GLN A 4 4.70 -10.92 -21.82
N ARG A 5 3.75 -10.05 -21.46
CA ARG A 5 3.67 -9.50 -20.11
C ARG A 5 3.43 -10.67 -19.12
N PRO A 6 4.29 -10.88 -18.11
CA PRO A 6 4.07 -11.96 -17.14
C PRO A 6 2.85 -11.67 -16.27
N LEU A 7 2.29 -12.72 -15.67
CA LEU A 7 1.13 -12.61 -14.77
C LEU A 7 1.44 -11.85 -13.48
N SER A 8 2.72 -11.71 -13.12
CA SER A 8 3.17 -10.91 -11.98
C SER A 8 3.19 -9.40 -12.24
N ALA A 9 3.08 -8.98 -13.50
CA ALA A 9 3.16 -7.57 -13.86
C ALA A 9 1.83 -6.85 -13.61
N THR A 10 1.93 -5.57 -13.25
CA THR A 10 0.82 -4.67 -12.97
C THR A 10 0.58 -3.70 -14.14
N TRP A 11 -0.53 -2.95 -14.07
CA TRP A 11 -0.80 -1.80 -14.94
C TRP A 11 -0.59 -0.49 -14.20
N THR A 12 0.19 0.42 -14.79
CA THR A 12 0.35 1.76 -14.24
C THR A 12 -0.98 2.51 -14.36
N VAL A 13 -1.50 2.97 -13.23
CA VAL A 13 -2.74 3.74 -13.18
C VAL A 13 -2.50 5.13 -13.77
N THR A 14 -3.34 5.53 -14.71
CA THR A 14 -3.43 6.91 -15.18
C THR A 14 -4.32 7.70 -14.22
N GLY A 15 -3.71 8.42 -13.29
CA GLY A 15 -4.43 9.21 -12.30
C GLY A 15 -3.50 10.08 -11.48
N SER A 16 -4.08 11.06 -10.79
CA SER A 16 -3.38 11.96 -9.87
C SER A 16 -4.28 12.27 -8.68
N GLY A 17 -3.67 12.50 -7.52
CA GLY A 17 -4.36 12.92 -6.30
C GLY A 17 -3.55 13.96 -5.55
N ALA A 18 -4.24 14.93 -4.95
CA ALA A 18 -3.65 15.98 -4.13
C ALA A 18 -4.53 16.21 -2.90
N PHE A 19 -3.90 16.50 -1.77
CA PHE A 19 -4.58 16.65 -0.49
C PHE A 19 -4.12 17.95 0.19
N ILE A 20 -5.06 18.68 0.78
CA ILE A 20 -4.76 19.85 1.61
C ILE A 20 -4.76 19.39 3.06
N VAL A 21 -3.62 19.55 3.74
CA VAL A 21 -3.47 19.25 5.16
C VAL A 21 -3.37 20.56 5.92
N GLY A 22 -4.12 20.67 7.00
CA GLY A 22 -4.14 21.87 7.84
C GLY A 22 -4.59 21.54 9.27
N THR A 23 -4.65 22.58 10.10
CA THR A 23 -5.02 22.46 11.52
C THR A 23 -6.52 22.70 11.78
N ARG A 24 -7.28 23.12 10.75
CA ARG A 24 -8.73 23.23 10.84
C ARG A 24 -9.31 21.82 11.00
N LYS A 25 -10.22 21.65 11.97
CA LYS A 25 -10.91 20.38 12.19
C LYS A 25 -11.68 19.96 10.94
N SER A 26 -11.62 18.66 10.64
CA SER A 26 -12.37 17.99 9.58
C SER A 26 -12.77 16.59 10.06
N HIS A 27 -13.55 15.86 9.26
CA HIS A 27 -13.97 14.49 9.57
C HIS A 27 -12.85 13.45 9.51
N VAL A 28 -11.68 13.79 8.95
CA VAL A 28 -10.52 12.89 8.86
C VAL A 28 -9.31 13.55 9.48
N ARG A 29 -8.65 12.84 10.38
CA ARG A 29 -7.42 13.28 11.02
C ARG A 29 -6.27 12.33 10.72
N ILE A 30 -5.09 12.90 10.48
CA ILE A 30 -3.83 12.15 10.49
C ILE A 30 -3.37 12.07 11.94
N THR A 31 -3.30 10.87 12.52
CA THR A 31 -2.97 10.66 13.94
C THR A 31 -1.62 10.01 14.18
N GLY A 32 -0.96 9.56 13.11
CA GLY A 32 0.33 8.90 13.19
C GLY A 32 0.94 8.76 11.81
N VAL A 33 2.27 8.70 11.79
CA VAL A 33 3.06 8.42 10.59
C VAL A 33 4.18 7.47 10.99
N THR A 34 4.45 6.47 10.15
CA THR A 34 5.65 5.63 10.25
C THR A 34 6.47 5.81 8.98
N ILE A 35 7.64 6.41 9.14
CA ILE A 35 8.60 6.56 8.04
C ILE A 35 9.35 5.23 7.90
N GLY A 36 8.99 4.43 6.91
CA GLY A 36 9.72 3.19 6.68
C GLY A 36 11.13 3.39 6.11
N LYS A 37 11.84 2.28 6.06
CA LYS A 37 13.23 2.18 5.60
C LYS A 37 13.31 1.34 4.33
N ILE A 38 14.45 1.44 3.64
CA ILE A 38 14.74 0.60 2.49
C ILE A 38 14.90 -0.85 2.98
N VAL A 39 14.21 -1.77 2.31
CA VAL A 39 14.29 -3.22 2.55
C VAL A 39 14.58 -3.92 1.22
N ASP A 40 15.66 -4.68 1.18
CA ASP A 40 16.09 -5.41 -0.02
C ASP A 40 16.37 -6.87 0.34
N TYR A 41 15.61 -7.78 -0.30
CA TYR A 41 15.75 -9.23 -0.12
C TYR A 41 16.52 -9.89 -1.27
N GLY A 42 17.14 -9.09 -2.15
CA GLY A 42 17.96 -9.54 -3.26
C GLY A 42 17.18 -9.91 -4.53
N LEU A 43 15.90 -9.52 -4.63
CA LEU A 43 15.10 -9.77 -5.83
C LEU A 43 15.56 -8.88 -6.98
N LYS A 44 15.75 -9.47 -8.17
CA LYS A 44 16.22 -8.76 -9.38
C LYS A 44 15.17 -8.70 -10.49
N ASP A 45 14.05 -9.40 -10.33
CA ASP A 45 12.99 -9.47 -11.34
C ASP A 45 12.16 -8.18 -11.32
N SER A 46 12.44 -7.29 -12.28
CA SER A 46 11.74 -6.01 -12.35
C SER A 46 10.27 -6.13 -12.76
N MET A 47 9.83 -7.32 -13.19
CA MET A 47 8.45 -7.60 -13.59
C MET A 47 7.65 -8.25 -12.46
N ASN A 48 8.24 -8.41 -11.28
CA ASN A 48 7.60 -8.90 -10.06
C ASN A 48 7.76 -7.91 -8.90
N MET A 49 7.29 -6.68 -9.14
CA MET A 49 7.40 -5.57 -8.19
C MET A 49 6.71 -5.86 -6.85
N GLY A 50 5.56 -6.55 -6.87
CA GLY A 50 4.86 -6.94 -5.65
C GLY A 50 5.73 -7.75 -4.69
N ALA A 51 6.53 -8.68 -5.22
CA ALA A 51 7.47 -9.46 -4.41
C ALA A 51 8.64 -8.62 -3.87
N CYS A 52 9.10 -7.62 -4.62
CA CYS A 52 10.17 -6.71 -4.19
C CYS A 52 9.69 -5.77 -3.06
N MET A 53 8.44 -5.33 -3.10
CA MET A 53 7.88 -4.35 -2.17
C MET A 53 7.26 -4.95 -0.90
N ALA A 54 6.76 -6.19 -0.96
CA ALA A 54 6.10 -6.83 0.18
C ALA A 54 6.95 -6.87 1.48
N PRO A 55 8.29 -7.09 1.44
CA PRO A 55 9.13 -6.98 2.63
C PRO A 55 9.13 -5.61 3.28
N ALA A 56 9.16 -4.53 2.49
CA ALA A 56 9.14 -3.16 3.02
C ALA A 56 7.77 -2.81 3.63
N ALA A 57 6.69 -3.27 3.01
CA ALA A 57 5.34 -3.15 3.57
C ALA A 57 5.23 -3.89 4.92
N CYS A 58 5.71 -5.14 4.99
CA CYS A 58 5.73 -5.92 6.22
C CYS A 58 6.52 -5.21 7.33
N ASP A 59 7.74 -4.75 7.04
CA ASP A 59 8.58 -4.05 8.00
C ASP A 59 7.89 -2.80 8.55
N THR A 60 7.28 -2.00 7.68
CA THR A 60 6.60 -0.76 8.06
C THR A 60 5.33 -1.02 8.87
N ILE A 61 4.52 -2.02 8.51
CA ILE A 61 3.31 -2.38 9.26
C ILE A 61 3.67 -2.90 10.65
N VAL A 62 4.65 -3.81 10.74
CA VAL A 62 5.12 -4.35 12.03
C VAL A 62 5.64 -3.23 12.91
N THR A 63 6.51 -2.36 12.38
CA THR A 63 7.07 -1.22 13.10
C THR A 63 5.96 -0.29 13.59
N ASN A 64 4.98 0.03 12.75
CA ASN A 64 3.84 0.85 13.15
C ASN A 64 3.05 0.23 14.31
N LEU A 65 2.77 -1.08 14.26
CA LEU A 65 2.06 -1.78 15.31
C LEU A 65 2.85 -1.75 16.63
N GLU A 66 4.17 -1.95 16.58
CA GLU A 66 5.04 -1.95 17.75
C GLU A 66 5.18 -0.53 18.35
N ASP A 67 5.51 0.47 17.54
CA ASP A 67 5.74 1.85 17.97
C ASP A 67 4.50 2.48 18.61
N PHE A 68 3.31 2.18 18.07
CA PHE A 68 2.04 2.69 18.59
C PHE A 68 1.42 1.77 19.65
N GLY A 69 2.04 0.63 19.98
CA GLY A 69 1.51 -0.34 20.93
C GLY A 69 0.15 -0.92 20.51
N ARG A 70 -0.06 -1.14 19.21
CA ARG A 70 -1.32 -1.56 18.59
C ARG A 70 -1.28 -3.00 18.10
N LYS A 71 -2.46 -3.60 18.03
CA LYS A 71 -2.75 -4.86 17.36
C LYS A 71 -3.32 -4.61 15.97
N GLU A 72 -3.27 -5.65 15.15
CA GLU A 72 -3.83 -5.66 13.80
C GLU A 72 -5.33 -5.30 13.84
N SER A 73 -6.03 -5.81 14.86
CA SER A 73 -7.46 -5.55 15.10
C SER A 73 -7.79 -4.14 15.58
N ASP A 74 -6.79 -3.32 15.94
CA ASP A 74 -7.02 -1.92 16.29
C ASP A 74 -7.25 -1.04 15.05
N TYR A 75 -6.95 -1.59 13.86
CA TYR A 75 -7.22 -0.98 12.56
C TYR A 75 -8.42 -1.66 11.92
N ASP A 76 -9.41 -0.88 11.48
CA ASP A 76 -10.53 -1.42 10.71
C ASP A 76 -10.05 -1.90 9.35
N GLN A 77 -9.07 -1.20 8.76
CA GLN A 77 -8.42 -1.57 7.51
C GLN A 77 -6.92 -1.25 7.54
N ILE A 78 -6.12 -2.17 7.00
CA ILE A 78 -4.71 -1.97 6.67
C ILE A 78 -4.60 -2.01 5.14
N ILE A 79 -4.27 -0.89 4.51
CA ILE A 79 -4.40 -0.72 3.06
C ILE A 79 -3.05 -0.42 2.44
N THR A 80 -2.53 -1.32 1.61
CA THR A 80 -1.28 -1.10 0.86
C THR A 80 -1.51 -0.38 -0.46
N GLY A 81 -0.45 0.23 -1.00
CA GLY A 81 -0.51 0.97 -2.25
C GLY A 81 -0.71 0.06 -3.47
N ASP A 82 0.32 -0.68 -3.85
CA ASP A 82 0.34 -1.38 -5.14
C ASP A 82 1.15 -2.67 -5.11
N LEU A 83 0.99 -3.44 -4.04
CA LEU A 83 1.56 -4.79 -3.97
C LEU A 83 0.92 -5.73 -4.99
N GLY A 84 -0.35 -5.50 -5.32
CA GLY A 84 -1.13 -6.38 -6.17
C GLY A 84 -1.32 -7.78 -5.56
N TYR A 85 -1.85 -8.71 -6.35
CA TYR A 85 -2.18 -10.06 -5.88
C TYR A 85 -0.94 -10.83 -5.39
N ILE A 86 0.16 -10.76 -6.14
CA ILE A 86 1.39 -11.47 -5.78
C ILE A 86 2.02 -10.90 -4.51
N GLY A 87 2.19 -9.57 -4.45
CA GLY A 87 2.79 -8.93 -3.29
C GLY A 87 1.93 -9.08 -2.04
N GLN A 88 0.60 -9.04 -2.15
CA GLN A 88 -0.32 -9.28 -1.03
C GLN A 88 -0.16 -10.69 -0.44
N SER A 89 -0.09 -11.73 -1.29
CA SER A 89 0.13 -13.09 -0.82
C SER A 89 1.44 -13.21 -0.04
N ILE A 90 2.51 -12.59 -0.55
CA ILE A 90 3.83 -12.59 0.09
C ILE A 90 3.78 -11.80 1.40
N LEU A 91 3.10 -10.66 1.43
CA LEU A 91 2.92 -9.86 2.64
C LEU A 91 2.25 -10.69 3.74
N PHE A 92 1.19 -11.43 3.44
CA PHE A 92 0.52 -12.29 4.44
C PHE A 92 1.45 -13.37 4.99
N ASP A 93 2.28 -13.99 4.15
CA ASP A 93 3.27 -14.96 4.61
C ASP A 93 4.33 -14.32 5.52
N LEU A 94 4.82 -13.12 5.18
CA LEU A 94 5.79 -12.39 5.98
C LEU A 94 5.21 -11.94 7.32
N MET A 95 3.99 -11.42 7.33
CA MET A 95 3.28 -11.02 8.56
C MET A 95 3.09 -12.22 9.49
N ARG A 96 2.67 -13.38 8.97
CA ARG A 96 2.51 -14.61 9.77
C ARG A 96 3.82 -15.08 10.38
N LYS A 97 4.93 -14.96 9.65
CA LYS A 97 6.28 -15.24 10.20
C LYS A 97 6.67 -14.30 11.34
N ARG A 98 6.06 -13.10 11.41
CA ARG A 98 6.21 -12.14 12.52
C ARG A 98 5.18 -12.34 13.63
N GLY A 99 4.38 -13.41 13.58
CA GLY A 99 3.34 -13.70 14.58
C GLY A 99 2.10 -12.80 14.46
N LYS A 100 1.89 -12.19 13.28
CA LYS A 100 0.80 -11.25 13.00
C LYS A 100 -0.08 -11.77 11.85
N ASP A 101 -1.38 -11.49 11.87
CA ASP A 101 -2.27 -11.80 10.75
C ASP A 101 -3.17 -10.60 10.46
N ILE A 102 -3.08 -10.10 9.22
CA ILE A 102 -3.83 -8.94 8.72
C ILE A 102 -4.80 -9.34 7.60
N LYS A 103 -4.92 -10.62 7.29
CA LYS A 103 -5.62 -11.08 6.07
C LYS A 103 -7.07 -10.61 6.01
N GLU A 104 -7.76 -10.59 7.15
CA GLU A 104 -9.18 -10.23 7.24
C GLU A 104 -9.45 -8.73 7.07
N ASN A 105 -8.50 -7.87 7.45
CA ASN A 105 -8.65 -6.41 7.37
C ASN A 105 -7.70 -5.75 6.36
N HIS A 106 -7.05 -6.54 5.49
CA HIS A 106 -6.13 -6.02 4.49
C HIS A 106 -6.80 -5.74 3.15
N LYS A 107 -6.42 -4.63 2.52
CA LYS A 107 -6.76 -4.29 1.13
C LYS A 107 -5.53 -3.74 0.41
N ASP A 108 -5.54 -3.74 -0.93
CA ASP A 108 -4.48 -3.16 -1.75
C ASP A 108 -5.11 -2.24 -2.82
N CYS A 109 -4.59 -1.02 -3.00
CA CYS A 109 -5.18 -0.09 -3.98
C CYS A 109 -5.07 -0.63 -5.41
N GLY A 110 -3.99 -1.33 -5.75
CA GLY A 110 -3.81 -1.99 -7.04
C GLY A 110 -4.91 -3.00 -7.34
N MET A 111 -5.43 -3.68 -6.32
CA MET A 111 -6.53 -4.63 -6.46
C MET A 111 -7.91 -3.95 -6.46
N LEU A 112 -8.05 -2.78 -5.82
CA LEU A 112 -9.33 -2.06 -5.71
C LEU A 112 -9.64 -1.20 -6.94
N ILE A 113 -8.62 -0.73 -7.67
CA ILE A 113 -8.79 0.27 -8.73
C ILE A 113 -9.27 -0.31 -10.06
N PHE A 114 -9.12 -1.62 -10.27
CA PHE A 114 -9.54 -2.31 -11.48
C PHE A 114 -10.42 -3.51 -11.14
N ASP A 115 -11.35 -3.83 -12.03
CA ASP A 115 -12.08 -5.09 -12.01
C ASP A 115 -11.24 -6.19 -12.67
N GLN A 116 -10.80 -7.15 -11.85
CA GLN A 116 -9.97 -8.26 -12.30
C GLN A 116 -10.67 -9.15 -13.34
N GLN A 117 -11.98 -9.35 -13.23
CA GLN A 117 -12.71 -10.29 -14.09
C GLN A 117 -12.90 -9.73 -15.50
N THR A 118 -12.98 -8.40 -15.63
CA THR A 118 -13.33 -7.75 -16.89
C THR A 118 -12.16 -7.01 -17.54
N GLN A 119 -11.12 -6.64 -16.79
CA GLN A 119 -10.05 -5.76 -17.28
C GLN A 119 -8.66 -6.40 -17.42
N ASP A 120 -8.47 -7.68 -17.04
CA ASP A 120 -7.24 -8.47 -17.23
C ASP A 120 -5.92 -7.74 -16.89
N THR A 121 -5.92 -7.05 -15.75
CA THR A 121 -4.76 -6.28 -15.28
C THR A 121 -3.65 -7.15 -14.69
N HIS A 122 -3.78 -8.49 -14.77
CA HIS A 122 -2.90 -9.49 -14.17
C HIS A 122 -2.75 -9.26 -12.65
N SER A 123 -1.59 -8.77 -12.18
CA SER A 123 -1.33 -8.58 -10.75
C SER A 123 -1.99 -7.31 -10.17
N GLY A 124 -2.72 -6.53 -10.96
CA GLY A 124 -3.48 -5.35 -10.51
C GLY A 124 -2.90 -4.02 -11.01
N GLY A 125 -3.34 -2.93 -10.40
CA GLY A 125 -2.85 -1.57 -10.63
C GLY A 125 -1.56 -1.24 -9.89
N SER A 126 -0.84 -0.22 -10.36
CA SER A 126 0.41 0.26 -9.76
C SER A 126 0.71 1.72 -10.06
N GLY A 127 1.76 2.22 -9.44
CA GLY A 127 2.28 3.57 -9.65
C GLY A 127 1.65 4.61 -8.74
N CYS A 128 2.24 5.80 -8.70
CA CYS A 128 1.85 6.85 -7.76
C CYS A 128 0.37 7.27 -7.87
N GLY A 129 -0.20 7.22 -9.09
CA GLY A 129 -1.60 7.48 -9.33
C GLY A 129 -2.54 6.46 -8.67
N CYS A 130 -2.11 5.21 -8.48
CA CYS A 130 -2.93 4.15 -7.89
C CYS A 130 -3.27 4.46 -6.42
N ALA A 131 -2.24 4.54 -5.58
CA ALA A 131 -2.42 4.85 -4.15
C ALA A 131 -3.10 6.20 -3.95
N ALA A 132 -2.70 7.25 -4.69
CA ALA A 132 -3.24 8.59 -4.53
C ALA A 132 -4.73 8.69 -4.90
N THR A 133 -5.13 8.12 -6.03
CA THR A 133 -6.54 8.19 -6.46
C THR A 133 -7.44 7.30 -5.61
N THR A 134 -7.01 6.08 -5.28
CA THR A 134 -7.79 5.20 -4.39
C THR A 134 -7.94 5.79 -2.99
N LEU A 135 -6.90 6.45 -2.46
CA LEU A 135 -7.01 7.19 -1.21
C LEU A 135 -8.11 8.26 -1.29
N ALA A 136 -8.08 9.08 -2.33
CA ALA A 136 -9.02 10.20 -2.49
C ALA A 136 -10.47 9.75 -2.75
N SER A 137 -10.68 8.75 -3.61
CA SER A 137 -12.01 8.41 -4.12
C SER A 137 -12.71 7.28 -3.38
N PHE A 138 -11.96 6.42 -2.69
CA PHE A 138 -12.50 5.22 -2.05
C PHE A 138 -12.25 5.18 -0.55
N ILE A 139 -11.02 5.45 -0.11
CA ILE A 139 -10.64 5.30 1.31
C ILE A 139 -11.14 6.49 2.12
N LEU A 140 -10.79 7.73 1.75
CA LEU A 140 -11.18 8.92 2.51
C LEU A 140 -12.69 9.06 2.70
N PRO A 141 -13.56 8.85 1.69
CA PRO A 141 -15.00 8.93 1.89
C PRO A 141 -15.54 7.97 2.96
N LYS A 142 -14.93 6.79 3.10
CA LYS A 142 -15.28 5.80 4.13
C LYS A 142 -14.78 6.17 5.52
N VAL A 143 -13.65 6.89 5.60
CA VAL A 143 -13.19 7.45 6.87
C VAL A 143 -14.03 8.68 7.24
N GLU A 144 -14.35 9.54 6.28
CA GLU A 144 -15.17 10.75 6.47
C GLU A 144 -16.58 10.41 6.97
N ASN A 145 -17.24 9.40 6.39
CA ASN A 145 -18.58 9.01 6.78
C ASN A 145 -18.64 8.11 8.03
N GLY A 146 -17.48 7.72 8.58
CA GLY A 146 -17.37 6.90 9.77
C GLY A 146 -17.59 5.39 9.58
N GLU A 147 -17.70 4.91 8.33
CA GLU A 147 -17.69 3.47 8.00
C GLU A 147 -16.40 2.81 8.48
N TRP A 148 -15.26 3.49 8.30
CA TRP A 148 -13.97 3.11 8.87
C TRP A 148 -13.51 4.16 9.87
N ARG A 149 -13.34 3.76 11.12
CA ARG A 149 -12.89 4.61 12.23
C ARG A 149 -11.38 4.78 12.25
N ARG A 150 -10.61 3.74 11.91
CA ARG A 150 -9.14 3.80 11.83
C ARG A 150 -8.58 2.98 10.67
N VAL A 151 -7.80 3.63 9.81
CA VAL A 151 -7.13 3.03 8.66
C VAL A 151 -5.62 3.23 8.77
N LEU A 152 -4.85 2.17 8.58
CA LEU A 152 -3.41 2.24 8.32
C LEU A 152 -3.19 2.22 6.81
N PHE A 153 -2.84 3.36 6.22
CA PHE A 153 -2.58 3.48 4.79
C PHE A 153 -1.07 3.39 4.52
N VAL A 154 -0.64 2.42 3.70
CA VAL A 154 0.76 2.00 3.53
C VAL A 154 1.15 1.97 2.04
N PRO A 155 1.30 3.13 1.38
CA PRO A 155 1.85 3.18 0.02
C PRO A 155 3.27 2.59 -0.04
N THR A 156 3.51 1.84 -1.10
CA THR A 156 4.75 1.11 -1.38
C THR A 156 5.47 1.69 -2.59
N GLY A 157 6.77 1.45 -2.69
CA GLY A 157 7.55 1.83 -3.85
C GLY A 157 8.74 0.89 -4.07
N ALA A 158 9.04 0.64 -5.34
CA ALA A 158 10.24 -0.05 -5.78
C ALA A 158 11.27 0.98 -6.25
N LEU A 159 12.48 0.92 -5.70
CA LEU A 159 13.56 1.85 -5.99
C LEU A 159 14.43 1.28 -7.10
N MET A 160 14.10 1.57 -8.35
CA MET A 160 14.87 1.09 -9.51
C MET A 160 15.03 2.15 -10.59
N SER A 161 16.01 1.94 -11.45
CA SER A 161 16.25 2.74 -12.65
C SER A 161 16.57 1.83 -13.84
N THR A 162 16.57 2.40 -15.04
CA THR A 162 17.02 1.67 -16.25
C THR A 162 18.46 1.21 -16.14
N VAL A 163 19.32 1.97 -15.45
CA VAL A 163 20.73 1.65 -15.24
C VAL A 163 20.87 0.47 -14.28
N SER A 164 20.32 0.59 -13.07
CA SER A 164 20.43 -0.47 -12.04
C SER A 164 19.87 -1.81 -12.52
N TYR A 165 18.77 -1.79 -13.28
CA TYR A 165 18.22 -3.00 -13.90
C TYR A 165 19.18 -3.64 -14.91
N ASN A 166 19.75 -2.85 -15.83
CA ASN A 166 20.66 -3.37 -16.84
C ASN A 166 22.01 -3.83 -16.26
N GLU A 167 22.41 -3.30 -15.11
CA GLU A 167 23.58 -3.73 -14.34
C GLU A 167 23.31 -5.01 -13.53
N GLY A 168 22.06 -5.46 -13.46
CA GLY A 168 21.67 -6.67 -12.74
C GLY A 168 21.65 -6.48 -11.22
N GLU A 169 21.44 -5.25 -10.75
CA GLU A 169 21.23 -4.94 -9.33
C GLU A 169 19.88 -5.49 -8.84
N SER A 170 19.75 -5.65 -7.52
CA SER A 170 18.47 -5.93 -6.89
C SER A 170 17.54 -4.72 -6.96
N VAL A 171 16.25 -4.96 -6.66
CA VAL A 171 15.20 -3.95 -6.59
C VAL A 171 14.79 -3.77 -5.12
N PRO A 172 15.34 -2.77 -4.41
CA PRO A 172 14.93 -2.46 -3.06
C PRO A 172 13.49 -1.93 -3.00
N GLY A 173 12.76 -2.36 -1.97
CA GLY A 173 11.44 -1.81 -1.63
C GLY A 173 11.52 -0.75 -0.54
N ILE A 174 10.56 0.17 -0.54
CA ILE A 174 10.29 1.07 0.58
C ILE A 174 8.77 1.18 0.78
N ALA A 175 8.34 1.43 2.02
CA ALA A 175 6.96 1.75 2.34
C ALA A 175 6.92 2.84 3.40
N HIS A 176 5.87 3.66 3.39
CA HIS A 176 5.60 4.62 4.45
C HIS A 176 4.16 4.42 4.89
N ALA A 177 3.85 4.67 6.16
CA ALA A 177 2.49 4.52 6.66
C ALA A 177 1.95 5.82 7.25
N ILE A 178 0.65 6.04 7.03
CA ILE A 178 -0.12 7.14 7.61
C ILE A 178 -1.34 6.54 8.30
N VAL A 179 -1.58 6.93 9.55
CA VAL A 179 -2.79 6.56 10.27
C VAL A 179 -3.85 7.63 10.03
N LEU A 180 -4.94 7.22 9.40
CA LEU A 180 -6.12 8.04 9.15
C LEU A 180 -7.24 7.61 10.10
N GLU A 181 -7.82 8.55 10.84
CA GLU A 181 -8.93 8.28 11.74
C GLU A 181 -10.12 9.19 11.46
N HIS A 182 -11.33 8.63 11.64
CA HIS A 182 -12.55 9.41 11.67
C HIS A 182 -12.54 10.32 12.91
N ALA A 183 -12.99 11.56 12.74
CA ALA A 183 -13.21 12.49 13.82
C ALA A 183 -14.71 12.85 13.89
N ASP A 184 -15.33 12.54 15.03
CA ASP A 184 -16.70 12.97 15.34
C ASP A 184 -16.68 14.48 15.63
N VAL A 185 -16.67 15.30 14.58
CA VAL A 185 -16.71 16.76 14.67
C VAL A 185 -18.05 17.26 14.14
N ALA A 186 -18.75 18.09 14.92
CA ALA A 186 -19.83 18.90 14.39
C ALA A 186 -19.21 19.91 13.42
N VAL A 187 -19.64 19.87 12.15
CA VAL A 187 -19.20 20.86 11.16
C VAL A 187 -19.81 22.19 11.53
N GLU A 188 -18.97 23.14 11.96
CA GLU A 188 -19.30 24.57 12.01
C GLU A 188 -19.07 25.23 10.64
#